data_AF-A0A8R1IRZ4-F1
#
_entry.id   AF-A0A8R1IRZ4-F1
#
_cell.length_a   1.000
_cell.length_b   1.000
_cell.length_c   1.000
_cell.angle_alpha   90.00
_cell.angle_beta   90.00
_cell.angle_gamma   90.00
#
_symmetry.space_group_name_H-M   'P 1'
#
loop_
_entity.id
_entity.type
_entity.pdbx_description
1 polymer ?
#
loop_
_entity_poly.entity_id
_entity_poly.type
_entity_poly.pdbx_seq_one_letter_code
_entity_poly.pdbx_strand_id
1 'polypeptide(L)'
;MDRKEILRIFETKEWDPDERARTYVNKTKLEGFRDNLNLRNIAIPWESGDRDIIRSDGLLATIRMEPRRFYFLVWHDRFPK
;
A
#
# COMPACT_ATOMS: atom_id res chain seq x y z
N MET A 1 -4.38 -18.36 -4.35
CA MET A 1 -3.93 -17.70 -3.11
C MET A 1 -5.19 -17.26 -2.36
N ASP A 2 -5.44 -17.79 -1.18
CA ASP A 2 -6.67 -17.48 -0.41
C ASP A 2 -6.48 -16.17 0.37
N ARG A 3 -7.24 -15.14 0.00
CA ARG A 3 -7.21 -13.83 0.68
C ARG A 3 -7.56 -13.95 2.16
N LYS A 4 -8.53 -14.79 2.52
CA LYS A 4 -8.98 -14.93 3.91
C LYS A 4 -7.91 -15.58 4.77
N GLU A 5 -7.16 -16.52 4.22
CA GLU A 5 -6.06 -17.18 4.92
C GLU A 5 -4.91 -16.19 5.21
N ILE A 6 -4.46 -15.44 4.20
CA ILE A 6 -3.41 -14.43 4.37
C ILE A 6 -3.81 -13.37 5.39
N LEU A 7 -5.03 -12.84 5.30
CA LEU A 7 -5.51 -11.80 6.22
C LEU A 7 -5.74 -12.32 7.64
N ARG A 8 -5.86 -13.63 7.85
CA ARG A 8 -5.96 -14.25 9.19
C ARG A 8 -4.61 -14.43 9.87
N ILE A 9 -3.53 -14.53 9.10
CA ILE A 9 -2.17 -14.74 9.63
C ILE A 9 -1.62 -13.45 10.27
N PHE A 10 -2.07 -12.30 9.79
CA PHE A 10 -1.61 -11.00 10.29
C PHE A 10 -2.69 -10.33 11.14
N GLU A 11 -2.27 -9.66 12.20
CA GLU A 11 -3.12 -8.66 12.86
C GLU A 11 -3.30 -7.49 11.90
N THR A 12 -4.46 -7.42 11.26
CA THR A 12 -4.78 -6.42 10.26
C THR A 12 -5.81 -5.42 10.76
N LYS A 13 -5.82 -4.24 10.16
CA LYS A 13 -6.84 -3.20 10.36
C LYS A 13 -7.30 -2.57 9.06
N GLU A 14 -8.43 -1.89 9.13
CA GLU A 14 -8.93 -1.03 8.05
C GLU A 14 -8.04 0.22 7.89
N TRP A 15 -8.21 0.92 6.78
CA TRP A 15 -7.52 2.19 6.55
C TRP A 15 -7.93 3.24 7.58
N ASP A 16 -6.92 3.91 8.13
CA ASP A 16 -7.04 5.08 8.99
C ASP A 16 -6.49 6.33 8.25
N PRO A 17 -7.30 7.37 8.02
CA PRO A 17 -6.84 8.61 7.39
C PRO A 17 -5.79 9.36 8.21
N ASP A 18 -5.74 9.17 9.53
CA ASP A 18 -4.79 9.86 10.42
C ASP A 18 -3.41 9.20 10.38
N GLU A 19 -3.30 7.94 9.94
CA GLU A 19 -2.03 7.22 9.88
C GLU A 19 -1.33 7.34 8.52
N ARG A 20 -2.10 7.37 7.43
CA ARG A 20 -1.55 7.46 6.07
C ARG A 20 -2.54 8.03 5.06
N ALA A 21 -1.99 8.59 4.00
CA ALA A 21 -2.75 9.03 2.84
C ALA A 21 -3.53 7.89 2.17
N ARG A 22 -4.55 8.27 1.40
CA ARG A 22 -5.42 7.34 0.67
C ARG A 22 -4.75 6.70 -0.56
N THR A 23 -3.67 7.28 -1.08
CA THR A 23 -3.01 6.83 -2.31
C THR A 23 -1.53 6.60 -2.06
N TYR A 24 -1.07 5.40 -2.36
CA TYR A 24 0.35 5.06 -2.32
C TYR A 24 1.03 5.55 -3.60
N VAL A 25 2.18 6.19 -3.48
CA VAL A 25 2.98 6.62 -4.64
C VAL A 25 4.20 5.70 -4.75
N ASN A 26 4.22 4.87 -5.80
CA ASN A 26 5.33 3.97 -6.06
C ASN A 26 6.54 4.72 -6.64
N LYS A 27 7.46 5.11 -5.75
CA LYS A 27 8.64 5.91 -6.08
C LYS A 27 9.65 5.17 -6.97
N THR A 28 9.70 3.84 -6.97
CA THR A 28 10.65 3.09 -7.83
C THR A 28 10.33 3.22 -9.32
N LYS A 29 9.07 3.52 -9.66
CA LYS A 29 8.68 3.83 -11.03
C LYS A 29 9.00 5.26 -11.46
N LEU A 30 9.37 6.17 -10.56
CA LEU A 30 9.83 7.51 -10.94
C LEU A 30 11.20 7.48 -11.61
N GLU A 31 12.10 6.60 -11.18
CA GLU A 31 13.49 6.59 -11.66
C GLU A 31 13.62 6.12 -13.12
N GLY A 32 12.67 5.32 -13.62
CA GLY A 32 12.67 4.78 -14.99
C GLY A 32 12.05 5.69 -16.07
N PHE A 33 11.36 6.77 -15.69
CA PHE A 33 10.62 7.64 -16.62
C PHE A 33 11.00 9.10 -16.39
N ARG A 34 12.23 9.49 -16.76
CA ARG A 34 12.71 10.87 -16.61
C ARG A 34 11.95 11.89 -17.46
N ASP A 35 11.30 11.47 -18.56
CA ASP A 35 10.74 12.41 -19.55
C ASP A 35 9.21 12.35 -19.70
N ASN A 36 8.50 11.45 -19.00
CA ASN A 36 7.04 11.38 -19.10
C ASN A 36 6.42 10.80 -17.81
N LEU A 37 6.41 11.62 -16.77
CA LEU A 37 5.91 11.26 -15.46
C LEU A 37 4.37 11.19 -15.47
N ASN A 38 3.80 10.10 -15.97
CA ASN A 38 2.36 9.87 -15.84
C ASN A 38 2.07 9.41 -14.40
N LEU A 39 1.65 10.35 -13.55
CA LEU A 39 1.30 10.13 -12.15
C LEU A 39 0.28 8.98 -11.96
N ARG A 40 -0.59 8.74 -12.96
CA ARG A 40 -1.54 7.61 -12.92
C ARG A 40 -0.87 6.24 -12.96
N ASN A 41 0.35 6.13 -13.50
CA ASN A 41 1.07 4.86 -13.61
C ASN A 41 1.83 4.48 -12.34
N ILE A 42 1.98 5.44 -11.41
CA ILE A 42 2.74 5.28 -10.16
C ILE A 42 1.86 5.39 -8.92
N ALA A 43 0.67 5.97 -9.03
CA ALA A 43 -0.32 6.03 -7.98
C ALA A 43 -1.07 4.70 -7.85
N ILE A 44 -1.16 4.18 -6.62
CA ILE A 44 -1.95 3.01 -6.25
C ILE A 44 -2.97 3.48 -5.22
N PRO A 45 -4.22 3.77 -5.62
CA PRO A 45 -5.26 4.22 -4.70
C PRO A 45 -5.65 3.09 -3.75
N TRP A 46 -6.02 3.40 -2.51
CA TRP A 46 -6.60 2.42 -1.60
C TRP A 46 -7.95 1.92 -2.13
N GLU A 47 -8.18 0.61 -2.04
CA GLU A 47 -9.44 -0.03 -2.41
C GLU A 47 -10.07 -0.78 -1.23
N SER A 48 -11.40 -0.91 -1.28
CA SER A 48 -12.15 -1.65 -0.26
C SER A 48 -11.65 -3.10 -0.18
N GLY A 49 -11.21 -3.50 1.00
CA GLY A 49 -10.62 -4.81 1.24
C GLY A 49 -9.09 -4.84 1.25
N ASP A 50 -8.41 -3.74 0.93
CA ASP A 50 -7.02 -3.55 1.34
C ASP A 50 -6.94 -3.51 2.87
N ARG A 51 -5.82 -3.98 3.41
CA ARG A 51 -5.63 -4.14 4.86
C ARG A 51 -4.28 -3.61 5.29
N ASP A 52 -4.27 -2.84 6.36
CA ASP A 52 -3.05 -2.31 6.93
C ASP A 52 -2.53 -3.23 8.03
N ILE A 53 -1.20 -3.34 8.10
CA ILE A 53 -0.48 -4.03 9.17
C ILE A 53 0.60 -3.12 9.72
N ILE A 54 0.85 -3.23 11.02
CA ILE A 54 2.05 -2.68 11.64
C ILE A 54 3.09 -3.78 11.66
N ARG A 55 4.20 -3.55 10.95
CA ARG A 55 5.31 -4.48 10.90
C ARG A 55 6.10 -4.42 12.21
N SER A 56 6.92 -5.44 12.47
CA SER A 56 7.78 -5.50 13.67
C SER A 56 8.82 -4.37 13.74
N ASP A 57 9.20 -3.78 12.60
CA ASP A 57 10.05 -2.58 12.53
C ASP A 57 9.29 -1.27 12.81
N GLY A 58 8.00 -1.38 13.16
CA GLY A 58 7.14 -0.26 13.48
C GLY A 58 6.62 0.48 12.24
N LEU A 59 6.95 0.09 11.01
CA LEU A 59 6.42 0.70 9.79
C LEU A 59 5.01 0.16 9.47
N LEU A 60 4.19 1.02 8.87
CA LEU A 60 2.89 0.62 8.35
C LEU A 60 3.06 0.08 6.93
N ALA A 61 2.40 -1.04 6.64
CA ALA A 61 2.31 -1.57 5.30
C ALA A 61 0.87 -1.91 4.93
N THR A 62 0.51 -1.71 3.67
CA THR A 62 -0.79 -2.14 3.12
C THR A 62 -0.61 -3.43 2.32
N ILE A 63 -1.42 -4.43 2.65
CA ILE A 63 -1.60 -5.64 1.86
C ILE A 63 -2.75 -5.40 0.89
N ARG A 64 -2.45 -5.46 -0.41
CA ARG A 64 -3.42 -5.38 -1.50
C ARG A 64 -3.37 -6.64 -2.35
N MET A 65 -4.55 -7.23 -2.57
CA MET A 65 -4.70 -8.45 -3.36
C MET A 65 -5.59 -8.18 -4.58
N GLU A 66 -4.98 -8.25 -5.76
CA GLU A 66 -5.68 -8.22 -7.04
C GLU A 66 -5.72 -9.65 -7.63
N PRO A 67 -6.58 -9.92 -8.64
CA PRO A 67 -6.70 -11.26 -9.22
C PRO A 67 -5.39 -11.91 -9.69
N ARG A 68 -4.37 -11.11 -10.05
CA ARG A 68 -3.07 -11.60 -10.54
C ARG A 68 -1.86 -10.93 -9.87
N ARG A 69 -2.08 -10.09 -8.87
CA ARG A 69 -1.01 -9.30 -8.24
C ARG A 69 -1.21 -9.26 -6.75
N PHE A 70 -0.09 -9.31 -6.04
CA PHE A 70 -0.02 -9.12 -4.60
C PHE A 70 0.92 -7.95 -4.36
N TYR A 71 0.46 -6.93 -3.63
CA TYR A 71 1.29 -5.81 -3.26
C TYR A 71 1.49 -5.77 -1.75
N PHE A 72 2.71 -5.45 -1.39
CA PHE A 72 3.12 -5.12 -0.03
C PHE A 72 3.68 -3.70 -0.05
N LEU A 73 2.83 -2.72 0.30
CA LEU A 73 3.11 -1.30 0.11
C LEU A 73 3.58 -0.69 1.43
N VAL A 74 4.89 -0.41 1.55
CA VAL A 74 5.49 0.11 2.79
C VAL A 74 5.46 1.64 2.81
N TRP A 75 4.82 2.21 3.83
CA TRP A 75 4.66 3.64 4.00
C TRP A 75 5.80 4.20 4.87
N HIS A 76 6.75 4.87 4.23
CA HIS A 76 7.85 5.55 4.91
C HIS A 76 7.47 6.96 5.39
N ASP A 77 6.59 7.63 4.65
CA ASP A 77 6.03 8.94 5.01
C ASP A 77 4.66 8.69 5.69
N ARG A 78 4.65 8.58 7.01
CA ARG A 78 3.43 8.45 7.83
C ARG A 78 2.95 9.82 8.30
N PHE A 79 1.65 9.94 8.56
CA PHE A 79 0.98 11.18 9.00
C PHE A 79 0.96 12.26 7.89
N PRO A 80 -0.05 12.26 7.01
CA PRO A 80 -0.21 13.36 6.06
C PRO A 80 -0.35 14.68 6.83
N LYS A 81 0.49 15.66 6.49
CA LYS A 81 0.33 17.06 6.96
C LYS A 81 -0.87 17.73 6.31
#